data_AF-A0A8C0HDF1-F1
#
_entry.id   AF-A0A8C0HDF1-F1
#
_cell.length_a   1.000
_cell.length_b   1.000
_cell.length_c   1.000
_cell.angle_alpha   90.00
_cell.angle_beta   90.00
_cell.angle_gamma   90.00
#
_symmetry.space_group_name_H-M   'P 1'
#
loop_
_entity.id
_entity.type
_entity.pdbx_description
1 polymer ?
#
loop_
_entity_poly.entity_id
_entity_poly.type
_entity_poly.pdbx_seq_one_letter_code
_entity_poly.pdbx_strand_id
1 'polypeptide(L)'
;MAQFQREQSHKERERAEKFLKYQNRRGGRIILQDIKVRNQSGCKRRISGNKHKPERDEWGNSQEALECALQLEKTLNEALLDMHKLATEQNDPHLCDFLKSDYLEEQVKAIKQLGDHLTNLKRLEVPQNGMGEYLFDKHTLQESS
;
A
#
# COMPACT_ATOMS: atom_id res chain seq x y z
N MET A 1 9.09 -12.63 -1.91
CA MET A 1 8.88 -11.24 -2.37
C MET A 1 7.69 -11.14 -3.30
N ALA A 2 7.69 -11.83 -4.44
CA ALA A 2 6.55 -11.85 -5.35
C ALA A 2 5.25 -12.34 -4.68
N GLN A 3 5.32 -13.42 -3.89
CA GLN A 3 4.17 -13.93 -3.15
C GLN A 3 3.62 -12.89 -2.15
N PHE A 4 4.51 -12.32 -1.32
CA PHE A 4 4.15 -11.27 -0.36
C PHE A 4 3.44 -10.09 -1.05
N GLN A 5 3.99 -9.55 -2.14
CA GLN A 5 3.36 -8.44 -2.86
C GLN A 5 2.02 -8.82 -3.49
N ARG A 6 1.88 -10.06 -3.98
CA ARG A 6 0.61 -10.59 -4.50
C ARG A 6 -0.45 -10.64 -3.39
N GLU A 7 -0.08 -11.11 -2.21
CA GLU A 7 -0.97 -11.15 -1.05
C GLU A 7 -1.38 -9.75 -0.60
N GLN A 8 -0.44 -8.79 -0.56
CA GLN A 8 -0.79 -7.39 -0.28
C GLN A 8 -1.75 -6.82 -1.34
N SER A 9 -1.53 -7.13 -2.62
CA SER A 9 -2.46 -6.72 -3.70
C SER A 9 -3.87 -7.26 -3.50
N HIS A 10 -4.01 -8.50 -3.03
CA HIS A 10 -5.32 -9.07 -2.71
C HIS A 10 -5.97 -8.39 -1.49
N LYS A 11 -5.20 -8.13 -0.43
CA LYS A 11 -5.67 -7.39 0.76
C LYS A 11 -6.17 -5.99 0.38
N GLU A 12 -5.43 -5.25 -0.44
CA GLU A 12 -5.86 -3.93 -0.90
C GLU A 12 -7.15 -3.97 -1.73
N ARG A 13 -7.34 -5.02 -2.53
CA ARG A 13 -8.60 -5.22 -3.24
C ARG A 13 -9.76 -5.44 -2.27
N GLU A 14 -9.57 -6.26 -1.24
CA GLU A 14 -10.59 -6.48 -0.20
C GLU A 14 -10.91 -5.18 0.57
N ARG A 15 -9.91 -4.35 0.85
CA ARG A 15 -10.09 -3.02 1.46
C ARG A 15 -10.90 -2.10 0.55
N ALA A 16 -10.62 -2.08 -0.75
CA ALA A 16 -11.43 -1.33 -1.70
C ALA A 16 -12.89 -1.84 -1.74
N GLU A 17 -13.11 -3.15 -1.74
CA GLU A 17 -14.45 -3.73 -1.70
C GLU A 17 -15.21 -3.41 -0.40
N LYS A 18 -14.52 -3.39 0.76
CA LYS A 18 -15.11 -2.94 2.03
C LYS A 18 -15.64 -1.51 1.92
N PHE A 19 -14.91 -0.60 1.27
CA PHE A 19 -15.39 0.77 1.02
C PHE A 19 -16.65 0.80 0.14
N LEU A 20 -16.69 0.02 -0.93
CA LEU A 20 -17.86 -0.06 -1.81
C LEU A 20 -19.09 -0.57 -1.05
N LYS A 21 -18.92 -1.61 -0.23
CA LYS A 21 -19.98 -2.15 0.63
C LYS A 21 -20.45 -1.11 1.64
N TYR A 22 -19.52 -0.39 2.27
CA TYR A 22 -19.84 0.68 3.22
C TYR A 22 -20.65 1.80 2.56
N GLN A 23 -20.24 2.24 1.37
CA GLN A 23 -20.96 3.28 0.62
C GLN A 23 -22.41 2.86 0.31
N ASN A 24 -22.60 1.62 -0.16
CA ASN A 24 -23.93 1.07 -0.41
C ASN A 24 -24.76 0.96 0.89
N ARG A 25 -24.15 0.56 2.01
CA ARG A 25 -24.82 0.45 3.32
C ARG A 25 -25.36 1.80 3.81
N ARG A 26 -24.65 2.89 3.52
CA ARG A 26 -25.06 4.26 3.88
C ARG A 26 -26.06 4.88 2.89
N GLY A 27 -26.46 4.15 1.84
CA GLY A 27 -27.31 4.65 0.76
C GLY A 27 -26.59 5.59 -0.21
N GLY A 28 -25.26 5.64 -0.15
CA GLY A 28 -24.44 6.44 -1.06
C GLY A 28 -24.37 5.83 -2.45
N ARG A 29 -24.01 6.66 -3.44
CA ARG A 29 -23.81 6.22 -4.83
C ARG A 29 -22.33 6.02 -5.11
N ILE A 30 -21.99 4.87 -5.69
CA ILE A 30 -20.64 4.57 -6.16
C ILE A 30 -20.46 5.16 -7.56
N ILE A 31 -19.41 5.96 -7.74
CA ILE A 31 -18.97 6.47 -9.05
C ILE A 31 -17.53 6.02 -9.25
N LEU A 32 -17.33 5.05 -10.14
CA LEU A 32 -16.00 4.53 -10.45
C LEU A 32 -15.29 5.47 -11.42
N GLN A 33 -13.99 5.70 -11.16
CA GLN A 33 -13.10 6.45 -12.04
C GLN A 33 -12.01 5.53 -12.56
N ASP A 34 -11.38 5.92 -13.68
CA ASP A 34 -10.20 5.23 -14.17
C ASP A 34 -9.12 5.19 -13.07
N ILE A 35 -8.57 4.00 -12.82
CA ILE A 35 -7.48 3.81 -11.86
C ILE A 35 -6.22 4.44 -12.47
N LYS A 36 -5.95 5.69 -12.08
CA LYS A 36 -4.74 6.41 -12.46
C LYS A 36 -3.64 6.08 -11.46
N VAL A 37 -2.45 5.78 -11.96
CA VAL A 37 -1.26 5.73 -11.12
C VAL A 37 -0.72 7.15 -11.00
N ARG A 38 -0.70 7.67 -9.77
CA ARG A 38 -0.23 9.04 -9.46
C ARG A 38 1.25 9.13 -9.74
N ASN A 39 1.60 9.89 -10.75
CA ASN A 39 2.96 10.34 -11.04
C ASN A 39 3.42 11.23 -9.88
N GLN A 40 4.32 10.72 -9.04
CA GLN A 40 5.21 11.64 -8.33
C GLN A 40 6.23 12.13 -9.35
N SER A 41 6.35 13.45 -9.46
CA SER A 41 7.16 14.13 -10.45
C SER A 41 8.64 13.77 -10.30
N GLY A 42 9.11 12.76 -11.04
CA GLY A 42 10.54 12.40 -11.03
C GLY A 42 11.01 11.42 -12.11
N CYS A 43 10.19 10.45 -12.53
CA CYS A 43 10.72 9.37 -13.38
C CYS A 43 10.25 9.44 -14.83
N LYS A 44 11.13 9.95 -15.70
CA LYS A 44 11.04 9.83 -17.16
C LYS A 44 11.32 8.38 -17.57
N ARG A 45 10.28 7.65 -18.01
CA ARG A 45 10.23 6.83 -19.24
C ARG A 45 8.86 6.17 -19.37
N ARG A 46 7.93 6.83 -20.08
CA ARG A 46 6.71 6.19 -20.59
C ARG A 46 7.11 5.34 -21.80
N ILE A 47 7.15 4.01 -21.66
CA ILE A 47 7.41 3.10 -22.79
C ILE A 47 6.11 2.58 -23.43
N SER A 48 4.95 2.73 -22.78
CA SER A 48 3.70 2.16 -23.30
C SER A 48 2.47 3.00 -22.95
N GLY A 49 1.56 3.15 -23.92
CA GLY A 49 0.32 3.93 -23.84
C GLY A 49 -0.81 3.29 -23.03
N ASN A 50 -0.51 2.34 -22.14
CA ASN A 50 -1.52 1.72 -21.29
C ASN A 50 -1.81 2.58 -20.05
N LYS A 51 -3.03 3.12 -19.99
CA LYS A 51 -3.49 4.11 -18.98
C LYS A 51 -3.58 3.56 -17.55
N HIS A 52 -3.54 2.24 -17.38
CA HIS A 52 -3.80 1.52 -16.12
C HIS A 52 -2.55 0.92 -15.46
N LYS A 53 -1.36 1.40 -15.80
CA LYS A 53 -0.10 0.77 -15.39
C LYS A 53 0.59 1.53 -14.25
N PRO A 54 1.31 0.82 -13.35
CA PRO A 54 2.19 1.43 -12.33
C PRO A 54 3.18 2.44 -12.92
N GLU A 55 3.69 3.36 -12.09
CA GLU A 55 4.61 4.43 -12.52
C GLU A 55 5.90 3.85 -13.14
N ARG A 56 6.30 2.66 -12.68
CA ARG A 56 7.49 1.93 -13.12
C ARG A 56 7.12 0.49 -13.48
N ASP A 57 7.71 -0.05 -14.55
CA ASP A 57 7.63 -1.48 -14.89
C ASP A 57 8.65 -2.30 -14.10
N GLU A 58 9.81 -1.71 -13.86
CA GLU A 58 10.95 -2.32 -13.19
C GLU A 58 11.16 -1.60 -11.86
N TRP A 59 11.17 -2.38 -10.78
CA TRP A 59 11.31 -1.88 -9.41
C TRP A 59 12.72 -2.01 -8.86
N GLY A 60 13.68 -2.43 -9.69
CA GLY A 60 15.08 -2.60 -9.31
C GLY A 60 15.27 -3.79 -8.38
N ASN A 61 15.65 -3.51 -7.14
CA ASN A 61 15.92 -4.48 -6.09
C ASN A 61 14.79 -4.54 -5.05
N SER A 62 14.86 -5.52 -4.15
CA SER A 62 13.86 -5.72 -3.10
C SER A 62 13.73 -4.53 -2.14
N GLN A 63 14.83 -3.82 -1.87
CA GLN A 63 14.81 -2.64 -1.00
C GLN A 63 14.05 -1.50 -1.67
N GLU A 64 14.36 -1.15 -2.91
CA GLU A 64 13.68 -0.10 -3.67
C GLU A 64 12.18 -0.39 -3.80
N ALA A 65 11.81 -1.65 -4.05
CA ALA A 65 10.42 -2.07 -4.11
C ALA A 65 9.68 -1.87 -2.78
N LEU A 66 10.28 -2.24 -1.64
CA LEU A 66 9.68 -2.03 -0.32
C LEU A 66 9.68 -0.56 0.11
N GLU A 67 10.66 0.25 -0.30
CA GLU A 67 10.66 1.70 -0.05
C GLU A 67 9.49 2.37 -0.78
N CYS A 68 9.24 1.97 -2.04
CA CYS A 68 8.08 2.44 -2.79
C CYS A 68 6.76 2.00 -2.14
N ALA A 69 6.66 0.74 -1.68
CA ALA A 69 5.48 0.24 -0.99
C ALA A 69 5.21 1.00 0.32
N LEU A 70 6.26 1.25 1.12
CA LEU A 70 6.14 2.02 2.36
C LEU A 70 5.64 3.46 2.09
N GLN A 71 6.15 4.09 1.03
CA GLN A 71 5.70 5.43 0.65
C GLN A 71 4.24 5.44 0.21
N LEU A 72 3.81 4.40 -0.52
CA LEU A 72 2.41 4.24 -0.93
C LEU A 72 1.49 4.08 0.29
N GLU A 73 1.84 3.22 1.26
CA GLU A 73 1.03 3.03 2.46
C GLU A 73 0.95 4.29 3.32
N LYS A 74 2.04 5.07 3.44
CA LYS A 74 2.00 6.36 4.13
C LYS A 74 1.04 7.33 3.45
N THR A 75 1.07 7.43 2.12
CA THR A 75 0.13 8.28 1.37
C THR A 75 -1.31 7.81 1.50
N LEU A 76 -1.57 6.49 1.55
CA LEU A 76 -2.90 5.96 1.81
C LEU A 76 -3.37 6.28 3.24
N ASN A 77 -2.49 6.14 4.22
CA ASN A 77 -2.80 6.49 5.61
C ASN A 77 -3.10 7.99 5.78
N GLU A 78 -2.35 8.87 5.12
CA GLU A 78 -2.66 10.31 5.09
C GLU A 78 -4.05 10.58 4.51
N ALA A 79 -4.39 9.96 3.37
CA ALA A 79 -5.72 10.11 2.77
C ALA A 79 -6.84 9.60 3.69
N LEU A 80 -6.62 8.50 4.42
CA LEU A 80 -7.57 7.96 5.41
C LEU A 80 -7.73 8.91 6.60
N LEU A 81 -6.65 9.51 7.10
CA LEU A 81 -6.69 10.49 8.18
C LEU A 81 -7.44 11.75 7.75
N ASP A 82 -7.24 12.23 6.54
CA ASP A 82 -7.97 13.38 6.01
C ASP A 82 -9.47 13.08 5.84
N MET A 83 -9.82 11.88 5.39
CA MET A 83 -11.21 11.45 5.34
C MET A 83 -11.84 11.31 6.73
N HIS A 84 -11.08 10.82 7.72
CA HIS A 84 -11.52 10.77 9.11
C HIS A 84 -11.74 12.17 9.70
N LYS A 85 -10.85 13.13 9.42
CA LYS A 85 -11.06 14.54 9.82
C LYS A 85 -12.35 15.09 9.22
N LEU A 86 -12.57 14.89 7.92
CA LEU A 86 -13.81 15.32 7.26
C LEU A 86 -15.06 14.67 7.88
N ALA A 87 -15.00 13.36 8.17
CA ALA A 87 -16.09 12.66 8.85
C ALA A 87 -16.37 13.24 10.25
N THR A 88 -15.32 13.63 10.97
CA THR A 88 -15.42 14.28 12.29
C THR A 88 -16.06 15.67 12.17
N GLU A 89 -15.63 16.48 11.21
CA GLU A 89 -16.19 17.82 10.94
C GLU A 89 -17.67 17.76 10.54
N GLN A 90 -18.05 16.73 9.78
CA GLN A 90 -19.45 16.49 9.38
C GLN A 90 -20.28 15.78 10.47
N ASN A 91 -19.71 15.53 11.64
CA ASN A 91 -20.36 14.80 12.75
C ASN A 91 -20.96 13.46 12.29
N ASP A 92 -20.17 12.61 11.62
CA ASP A 92 -20.53 11.24 11.27
C ASP A 92 -19.77 10.22 12.14
N PRO A 93 -20.30 9.85 13.33
CA PRO A 93 -19.63 8.91 14.22
C PRO A 93 -19.44 7.52 13.60
N HIS A 94 -20.36 7.09 12.75
CA HIS A 94 -20.32 5.76 12.15
C HIS A 94 -19.20 5.65 11.10
N LEU A 95 -18.95 6.70 10.32
CA LEU A 95 -17.80 6.74 9.40
C LEU A 95 -16.48 6.85 10.16
N CYS A 96 -16.43 7.65 11.22
CA CYS A 96 -15.24 7.73 12.07
C CYS A 96 -14.88 6.37 12.68
N ASP A 97 -15.87 5.64 13.21
CA ASP A 97 -15.66 4.30 13.79
C ASP A 97 -15.18 3.30 12.75
N PHE A 98 -15.85 3.23 11.59
CA PHE A 98 -15.46 2.37 10.48
C PHE A 98 -14.01 2.60 10.02
N LEU A 99 -13.56 3.86 9.95
CA LEU A 99 -12.19 4.17 9.54
C LEU A 99 -11.17 3.76 10.60
N LYS A 100 -11.49 3.94 11.88
CA LYS A 100 -10.62 3.54 12.99
C LYS A 100 -10.48 2.02 13.07
N SER A 101 -11.60 1.30 13.07
CA SER A 101 -11.63 -0.15 13.28
C SER A 101 -11.00 -0.92 12.12
N ASP A 102 -11.37 -0.57 10.89
CA ASP A 102 -11.12 -1.43 9.73
C ASP A 102 -9.92 -0.99 8.89
N TYR A 103 -9.39 0.23 9.09
CA TYR A 103 -8.33 0.78 8.23
C TYR A 103 -7.14 1.36 8.98
N LEU A 104 -7.35 2.28 9.93
CA LEU A 104 -6.23 2.99 10.57
C LEU A 104 -5.33 2.03 11.38
N GLU A 105 -5.92 1.07 12.09
CA GLU A 105 -5.18 0.03 12.82
C GLU A 105 -4.38 -0.88 11.86
N GLU A 106 -4.98 -1.30 10.74
CA GLU A 106 -4.31 -2.09 9.71
C GLU A 106 -3.16 -1.31 9.06
N GLN A 107 -3.35 -0.01 8.82
CA GLN A 107 -2.33 0.87 8.24
C GLN A 107 -1.09 0.99 9.12
N VAL A 108 -1.27 1.22 10.43
CA VAL A 108 -0.14 1.31 11.36
C VAL A 108 0.66 0.01 11.38
N LYS A 109 -0.02 -1.15 11.35
CA LYS A 109 0.64 -2.46 11.28
C LYS A 109 1.40 -2.66 9.98
N ALA A 110 0.80 -2.32 8.84
CA ALA A 110 1.43 -2.45 7.52
C ALA A 110 2.68 -1.56 7.39
N ILE A 111 2.58 -0.29 7.79
CA ILE A 111 3.70 0.67 7.79
C ILE A 111 4.84 0.17 8.68
N LYS A 112 4.52 -0.36 9.87
CA LYS A 112 5.53 -0.92 10.78
C LYS A 112 6.21 -2.14 10.19
N GLN A 113 5.44 -3.08 9.64
CA GLN A 113 5.97 -4.30 9.01
C GLN A 113 6.90 -3.97 7.85
N LEU A 114 6.52 -3.04 6.96
CA LEU A 114 7.37 -2.58 5.87
C LEU A 114 8.64 -1.88 6.38
N GLY A 115 8.54 -1.08 7.43
CA GLY A 115 9.70 -0.45 8.09
C GLY A 115 10.69 -1.46 8.66
N ASP A 116 10.20 -2.54 9.28
CA ASP A 116 11.03 -3.62 9.82
C ASP A 116 11.73 -4.39 8.70
N HIS A 117 11.00 -4.71 7.62
CA HIS A 117 11.55 -5.34 6.44
C HIS A 117 12.66 -4.51 5.80
N LEU A 118 12.47 -3.19 5.66
CA LEU A 118 13.49 -2.29 5.15
C LEU A 118 14.72 -2.22 6.06
N THR A 119 14.51 -2.22 7.37
CA THR A 119 15.62 -2.23 8.33
C THR A 119 16.44 -3.51 8.21
N ASN A 120 15.77 -4.66 8.04
CA ASN A 120 16.44 -5.95 7.83
C ASN A 120 17.22 -5.99 6.50
N LEU A 121 16.63 -5.50 5.41
CA LEU A 121 17.33 -5.44 4.11
C LEU A 121 18.58 -4.55 4.17
N LYS A 122 18.50 -3.40 4.85
CA LYS A 122 19.66 -2.52 5.05
C LYS A 122 20.75 -3.20 5.88
N ARG A 123 20.38 -3.98 6.91
CA ARG A 123 21.33 -4.75 7.73
C ARG A 123 22.00 -5.90 6.96
N LEU A 124 21.34 -6.41 5.91
CA LEU A 124 21.88 -7.44 5.02
C LEU A 124 22.72 -6.86 3.87
N GLU A 125 22.92 -5.54 3.83
CA GLU A 125 23.69 -4.81 2.81
C GLU A 125 23.16 -5.00 1.38
N VAL A 126 21.85 -5.15 1.22
CA VAL A 126 21.20 -5.14 -0.09
C VAL A 126 21.27 -3.72 -0.67
N PRO A 127 21.55 -3.51 -1.98
CA PRO A 127 21.74 -4.51 -3.05
C PRO A 127 23.17 -5.00 -3.24
N GLN A 128 24.13 -4.55 -2.43
CA GLN A 128 25.56 -4.84 -2.61
C GLN A 128 25.88 -6.32 -2.32
N ASN A 129 25.16 -6.91 -1.37
CA ASN A 129 25.26 -8.32 -1.02
C ASN A 129 24.19 -9.15 -1.75
N GLY A 130 24.59 -9.86 -2.81
CA GLY A 130 23.69 -10.68 -3.62
C GLY A 130 23.02 -11.84 -2.86
N MET A 131 23.56 -12.28 -1.71
CA MET A 131 22.90 -13.28 -0.86
C MET A 131 21.88 -12.67 0.10
N GLY A 132 21.96 -11.36 0.38
CA GLY A 132 21.09 -10.68 1.34
C GLY A 132 19.62 -10.78 0.95
N GLU A 133 19.30 -10.57 -0.34
CA GLU A 133 17.92 -10.68 -0.83
C GLU A 133 17.37 -12.10 -0.73
N TYR A 134 18.19 -13.11 -1.05
CA TYR A 134 17.79 -14.51 -0.97
C TYR A 134 17.49 -14.94 0.47
N LEU A 135 18.36 -14.56 1.41
CA LEU A 135 18.16 -14.87 2.84
C LEU A 135 16.93 -14.16 3.40
N PHE A 136 16.71 -12.90 3.02
CA PHE A 136 15.51 -12.16 3.40
C PHE A 136 14.24 -12.81 2.86
N ASP A 137 14.24 -13.22 1.59
CA ASP A 137 13.11 -13.90 0.96
C ASP A 137 12.77 -15.20 1.69
N LYS A 138 13.79 -16.02 1.98
CA LYS A 138 13.63 -17.33 2.61
C LYS A 138 13.22 -17.27 4.08
N HIS A 139 13.81 -16.38 4.86
CA HIS A 139 13.64 -16.40 6.31
C HIS A 139 12.66 -15.35 6.84
N THR A 140 12.43 -14.25 6.11
CA THR A 140 11.50 -13.20 6.58
C THR A 140 10.17 -13.27 5.86
N LEU A 141 10.16 -13.45 4.55
CA LEU A 141 8.92 -13.39 3.77
C LEU A 141 8.14 -14.72 3.74
N GLN A 142 8.82 -15.87 3.79
CA GLN A 142 8.14 -17.18 3.83
C GLN A 142 7.55 -17.53 5.21
N GLU A 143 8.15 -17.04 6.31
CA GLU A 143 7.57 -17.21 7.66
C GLU A 143 6.29 -16.36 7.87
N SER A 144 6.07 -15.37 7.00
CA SER A 144 4.94 -14.45 7.04
C SER A 144 3.72 -14.94 6.22
N SER A 145 3.83 -16.09 5.55
CA SER A 145 2.82 -16.68 4.64
C SER A 145 1.97 -17.76 5.30
#